data_AF-A0A4P7JLK2-F1
#
_entry.id   AF-A0A4P7JLK2-F1
#
_cell.length_a   1.000
_cell.length_b   1.000
_cell.length_c   1.000
_cell.angle_alpha   90.00
_cell.angle_beta   90.00
_cell.angle_gamma   90.00
#
_symmetry.space_group_name_H-M   'P 1'
#
loop_
_entity.id
_entity.type
_entity.pdbx_description
1 polymer ?
#
loop_
_entity_poly.entity_id
_entity_poly.type
_entity_poly.pdbx_seq_one_letter_code
_entity_poly.pdbx_strand_id
1 'polypeptide(L)' 'MQSRRALIDATSYSIAIGVNDKLVWAGAIRWANLQRDIQATPDTIYRIGITSKAITATALAVLVDNQRSGFVAQ' A
#
# COMPACT_ATOMS: atom_id res chain seq x y z
N MET A 1 -16.42 -22.08 -9.23
CA MET A 1 -15.74 -20.87 -8.71
C MET A 1 -14.29 -21.13 -8.24
N GLN A 2 -13.48 -21.95 -8.94
CA GLN A 2 -12.13 -22.33 -8.47
C GLN A 2 -10.96 -21.87 -9.38
N SER A 3 -11.23 -21.25 -10.53
CA SER A 3 -10.23 -21.18 -11.61
C SER A 3 -9.36 -19.91 -11.69
N ARG A 4 -9.49 -18.93 -10.77
CA ARG A 4 -8.63 -17.70 -10.78
C ARG A 4 -7.46 -17.72 -9.79
N ARG A 5 -7.49 -18.57 -8.75
CA ARG A 5 -6.45 -18.61 -7.72
C ARG A 5 -5.14 -19.27 -8.18
N ALA A 6 -5.21 -20.11 -9.20
CA ALA A 6 -4.08 -20.90 -9.69
C ALA A 6 -3.12 -20.15 -10.63
N LEU A 7 -3.47 -18.93 -11.08
CA LEU A 7 -2.72 -18.20 -12.10
C LEU A 7 -1.72 -17.18 -11.54
N ILE A 8 -1.71 -16.92 -10.23
CA ILE A 8 -0.87 -15.87 -9.65
C ILE A 8 0.17 -16.48 -8.72
N ASP A 9 1.34 -16.78 -9.29
CA ASP A 9 2.51 -17.29 -8.59
C ASP A 9 3.20 -16.18 -7.78
N ALA A 10 2.65 -15.83 -6.62
CA ALA A 10 3.38 -15.01 -5.67
C ALA A 10 3.38 -15.59 -4.26
N THR A 11 4.48 -15.31 -3.56
CA THR A 11 4.80 -15.85 -2.24
C THR A 11 3.79 -15.45 -1.17
N SER A 12 3.29 -14.20 -1.19
CA SER A 12 2.20 -13.70 -0.34
C SER A 12 1.54 -12.44 -0.89
N TYR A 13 0.35 -12.15 -0.35
CA TYR A 13 -0.41 -10.94 -0.63
C TYR A 13 -1.03 -10.41 0.65
N SER A 14 -1.08 -9.08 0.79
CA SER A 14 -1.87 -8.35 1.79
C SER A 14 -2.78 -7.37 1.04
N ILE A 15 -4.06 -7.33 1.40
CA ILE A 15 -5.08 -6.52 0.75
C ILE A 15 -5.94 -5.85 1.83
N ALA A 16 -6.25 -4.58 1.63
CA ALA A 16 -7.16 -3.79 2.45
C ALA A 16 -8.21 -3.11 1.56
N ILE A 17 -9.45 -3.03 2.04
CA ILE A 17 -10.57 -2.39 1.35
C ILE A 17 -11.14 -1.31 2.27
N GLY A 18 -11.13 -0.06 1.78
CA GLY A 18 -11.72 1.09 2.45
C GLY A 18 -12.95 1.61 1.69
N VAL A 19 -14.00 1.99 2.42
CA VAL A 19 -15.22 2.62 1.88
C VAL A 19 -15.63 3.74 2.83
N ASN A 20 -15.87 4.93 2.29
CA ASN A 20 -16.29 6.12 3.07
C ASN A 20 -15.39 6.36 4.30
N ASP A 21 -14.08 6.47 4.06
CA ASP A 21 -13.04 6.71 5.07
C ASP A 21 -12.94 5.64 6.18
N LYS A 22 -13.56 4.46 5.98
CA LYS A 22 -13.53 3.35 6.92
C LYS A 22 -12.89 2.13 6.28
N LEU A 23 -11.99 1.48 6.99
CA LEU A 23 -11.51 0.14 6.65
C LEU A 23 -12.64 -0.86 6.88
N VAL A 24 -13.13 -1.49 5.81
CA VAL A 24 -14.24 -2.47 5.90
C VAL A 24 -13.75 -3.91 5.85
N TRP A 25 -12.54 -4.14 5.34
CA TRP A 25 -11.91 -5.46 5.34
C TRP A 25 -10.39 -5.35 5.17
N ALA A 26 -9.65 -6.22 5.84
CA ALA A 26 -8.23 -6.44 5.59
C ALA A 26 -7.89 -7.92 5.75
N GLY A 27 -6.99 -8.43 4.91
CA GLY A 27 -6.56 -9.82 4.98
C GLY A 27 -5.26 -10.05 4.25
N ALA A 28 -4.55 -11.08 4.68
CA ALA A 28 -3.33 -11.53 4.03
C ALA A 28 -3.37 -13.05 3.84
N ILE A 29 -2.66 -13.54 2.83
CA ILE A 29 -2.54 -14.97 2.54
C ILE A 29 -1.09 -15.36 2.30
N ARG A 30 -0.81 -16.65 2.57
CA ARG A 30 0.51 -17.30 2.41
C ARG A 30 1.56 -16.76 3.39
N TRP A 31 2.83 -16.76 3.00
CA TRP A 31 3.97 -16.60 3.91
C TRP A 31 4.71 -15.28 3.65
N ALA A 32 4.96 -14.51 4.70
CA ALA A 32 5.90 -13.39 4.65
C ALA A 32 7.34 -13.90 4.53
N ASN A 33 7.64 -15.02 5.18
CA ASN A 33 8.92 -15.70 5.07
C ASN A 33 8.74 -17.22 5.17
N LEU A 34 8.99 -17.93 4.07
CA LEU A 34 8.84 -19.37 4.00
C LEU A 34 9.93 -20.12 4.78
N GLN A 35 11.16 -19.59 4.87
CA GLN A 35 12.26 -20.25 5.56
C GLN A 35 12.13 -20.20 7.08
N ARG A 36 11.35 -19.24 7.58
CA ARG A 36 11.14 -19.00 9.02
C ARG A 36 9.71 -19.32 9.47
N ASP A 37 8.90 -19.90 8.57
CA ASP A 37 7.48 -20.19 8.82
C ASP A 37 6.69 -18.98 9.36
N ILE A 38 6.97 -17.79 8.81
CA ILE A 38 6.26 -16.56 9.21
C ILE A 38 5.11 -16.32 8.25
N GLN A 39 3.88 -16.43 8.77
CA GLN A 39 2.66 -16.12 8.03
C GLN A 39 2.58 -14.64 7.69
N ALA A 40 2.06 -14.34 6.50
CA ALA A 40 1.74 -12.97 6.15
C ALA A 40 0.51 -12.49 6.94
N THR A 41 0.60 -11.26 7.43
CA THR A 41 -0.47 -10.51 8.10
C THR A 41 -0.80 -9.26 7.30
N PRO A 42 -1.95 -8.59 7.56
CA PRO A 42 -2.24 -7.29 6.96
C PRO A 42 -1.10 -6.27 7.13
N ASP A 43 -0.36 -6.35 8.24
CA ASP A 43 0.77 -5.47 8.58
C ASP A 43 2.12 -5.89 7.99
N THR A 44 2.17 -6.96 7.19
CA THR A 44 3.43 -7.38 6.54
C THR A 44 3.93 -6.29 5.60
N ILE A 45 5.21 -5.92 5.73
CA ILE A 45 5.83 -4.85 4.94
C ILE A 45 6.26 -5.39 3.57
N TYR A 46 5.82 -4.74 2.49
CA TYR A 46 6.17 -5.06 1.12
C TYR A 46 6.89 -3.90 0.43
N ARG A 47 7.74 -4.21 -0.56
CA ARG A 47 8.33 -3.18 -1.43
C ARG A 47 7.29 -2.72 -2.45
N ILE A 48 6.83 -1.49 -2.31
CA ILE A 48 5.73 -0.93 -3.13
C ILE A 48 6.16 -0.43 -4.52
N GLY A 49 7.47 -0.36 -4.80
CA GLY A 49 8.00 -0.07 -6.14
C GLY A 49 7.52 1.26 -6.72
N ILE A 50 7.02 1.25 -7.95
CA ILE A 50 6.59 2.46 -8.67
C ILE A 50 5.43 3.20 -7.99
N THR A 51 4.67 2.53 -7.13
CA THR A 51 3.63 3.16 -6.31
C THR A 51 4.21 4.27 -5.41
N SER A 52 5.50 4.20 -5.04
CA SER A 52 6.17 5.27 -4.30
C SER A 52 6.16 6.63 -5.03
N LYS A 53 6.03 6.66 -6.36
CA LYS A 53 5.97 7.92 -7.13
C LYS A 53 4.78 8.79 -6.73
N ALA A 54 3.65 8.18 -6.40
CA ALA A 54 2.48 8.92 -5.93
C ALA A 54 2.81 9.66 -4.62
N ILE A 55 3.48 8.98 -3.68
CA ILE A 55 3.92 9.56 -2.41
C ILE A 55 4.88 10.74 -2.66
N THR A 56 5.90 10.55 -3.50
CA THR A 56 6.85 11.62 -3.84
C THR A 56 6.17 12.81 -4.50
N ALA A 57 5.23 12.58 -5.42
CA ALA A 57 4.49 13.65 -6.08
C ALA A 57 3.61 14.43 -5.09
N THR A 58 2.91 13.74 -4.18
CA THR A 58 2.12 14.39 -3.13
C THR A 58 3.01 15.22 -2.20
N ALA A 59 4.17 14.71 -1.79
CA ALA A 59 5.11 15.46 -0.97
C ALA A 59 5.55 16.76 -1.69
N LEU A 60 5.93 16.67 -2.97
CA LEU A 60 6.28 17.85 -3.76
C LEU A 60 5.12 18.86 -3.85
N ALA A 61 3.89 18.39 -4.07
CA ALA A 61 2.71 19.25 -4.12
C ALA A 61 2.50 20.02 -2.80
N VAL A 62 2.65 19.35 -1.65
CA VAL A 62 2.58 19.98 -0.32
C VAL A 62 3.67 21.04 -0.14
N LEU A 63 4.91 20.78 -0.59
CA LEU A 63 5.99 21.77 -0.53
C LEU A 63 5.68 23.01 -1.37
N VAL A 64 5.20 22.84 -2.59
CA VAL A 64 4.84 23.93 -3.50
C VAL A 64 3.68 24.75 -2.92
N ASP A 65 2.66 24.08 -2.38
CA ASP A 65 1.52 24.75 -1.76
C ASP A 65 1.94 25.60 -0.56
N ASN A 66 2.73 25.04 0.36
CA ASN A 66 3.27 25.75 1.52
C ASN A 66 4.13 26.96 1.12
N GLN A 67 4.97 26.84 0.08
CA GLN A 67 5.75 27.97 -0.44
C GLN A 67 4.85 29.05 -1.04
N ARG A 68 3.78 28.67 -1.73
CA ARG A 68 2.81 29.61 -2.31
C ARG A 68 2.01 30.33 -1.25
N SER A 69 1.58 29.66 -0.18
CA SER A 69 0.92 30.29 0.97
C SER A 69 1.84 31.29 1.68
N GLY A 70 3.16 31.07 1.66
CA GLY A 70 4.16 32.03 2.15
C GLY A 70 4.32 33.30 1.29
N PHE A 71 3.86 33.28 0.03
CA PHE A 71 3.96 34.42 -0.89
C PHE A 71 2.69 35.30 -0.89
N VAL A 72 1.54 34.77 -0.46
CA VAL A 72 0.25 35.48 -0.43
C VAL A 72 -0.01 36.21 0.90
N ALA A 73 0.93 36.14 1.86
CA ALA A 73 0.85 36.80 3.16
C ALA A 73 1.66 38.11 3.26
N GLN A 74 2.02 38.75 2.14
CA GLN A 74 2.70 40.06 2.09
C GLN A 74 1.88 41.08 1.31
#